data_AF-A0A952LE41-F1
#
_entry.id   AF-A0A952LE41-F1
#
_cell.length_a   1.000
_cell.length_b   1.000
_cell.length_c   1.000
_cell.angle_alpha   90.00
_cell.angle_beta   90.00
_cell.angle_gamma   90.00
#
_symmetry.space_group_name_H-M   'P 1'
#
loop_
_entity.id
_entity.type
_entity.pdbx_description
1 polymer ?
#
loop_
_entity_poly.entity_id
_entity_poly.type
_entity_poly.pdbx_seq_one_letter_code
_entity_poly.pdbx_strand_id
1 'polypeptide(L)' 'MSELQSFEDWKEKLREESTKSDVCVLVEGINDLRKLSNYGIKNIIVLKGQRFYDVAEKILENYSKVIILFDL' A
#
# COMPACT_ATOMS: atom_id res chain seq x y z
N MET A 1 -20.40 12.12 -6.85
CA MET A 1 -19.79 11.44 -8.02
C MET A 1 -18.77 10.47 -7.49
N SER A 2 -18.70 9.24 -8.01
CA SER A 2 -17.59 8.33 -7.66
C SER A 2 -16.28 9.05 -7.99
N GLU A 3 -15.42 9.25 -6.99
CA GLU A 3 -14.10 9.89 -7.17
C GLU A 3 -13.14 8.99 -7.96
N LEU A 4 -13.54 7.76 -8.29
CA LEU A 4 -12.75 6.75 -8.98
C LEU A 4 -13.58 6.26 -10.17
N GLN A 5 -13.31 6.80 -11.36
CA GLN A 5 -14.12 6.56 -12.57
C GLN A 5 -13.58 5.39 -13.39
N SER A 6 -12.30 5.06 -13.22
CA SER A 6 -11.64 3.93 -13.88
C SER A 6 -10.56 3.30 -13.00
N PHE A 7 -10.09 2.13 -13.42
CA PHE A 7 -8.91 1.48 -12.81
C PHE A 7 -7.66 2.36 -12.94
N GLU A 8 -7.50 3.08 -14.06
CA GLU A 8 -6.37 3.97 -14.28
C GLU A 8 -6.40 5.15 -13.32
N ASP A 9 -7.57 5.78 -13.10
CA ASP A 9 -7.72 6.88 -12.13
C ASP A 9 -7.41 6.40 -10.70
N TRP A 10 -7.88 5.21 -10.35
CA TRP A 10 -7.60 4.61 -9.05
C TRP A 10 -6.12 4.33 -8.86
N LYS A 11 -5.48 3.74 -9.87
CA LYS A 11 -4.06 3.40 -9.86
C LYS A 11 -3.20 4.67 -9.78
N GLU A 12 -3.58 5.73 -10.48
CA GLU A 12 -2.89 7.02 -10.42
C GLU A 12 -2.99 7.65 -9.03
N LYS A 13 -4.20 7.70 -8.46
CA LYS A 13 -4.39 8.20 -7.08
C LYS A 13 -3.63 7.39 -6.04
N LEU A 14 -3.61 6.06 -6.18
CA LEU A 14 -2.81 5.20 -5.30
C LEU A 14 -1.32 5.51 -5.44
N ARG A 15 -0.85 5.73 -6.67
CA ARG A 15 0.55 6.11 -6.95
C ARG A 15 0.89 7.41 -6.25
N GLU A 16 0.11 8.47 -6.47
CA GLU A 16 0.29 9.78 -5.85
C GLU A 16 0.32 9.69 -4.32
N GLU A 17 -0.68 9.05 -3.71
CA GLU A 17 -0.72 8.88 -2.25
C GLU A 17 0.48 8.08 -1.72
N SER A 18 0.88 7.01 -2.41
CA SER A 18 2.01 6.17 -1.99
C SER A 18 3.37 6.87 -2.02
N THR A 19 3.48 8.00 -2.73
CA THR A 19 4.72 8.80 -2.75
C THR A 19 4.93 9.63 -1.50
N LYS A 20 3.89 9.87 -0.70
CA LYS A 20 3.97 10.61 0.55
C LYS A 20 4.75 9.79 1.58
N SER A 21 5.70 10.44 2.25
CA SER A 21 6.63 9.77 3.18
C SER A 21 5.94 9.16 4.40
N ASP A 22 4.78 9.70 4.79
CA ASP A 22 3.98 9.26 5.93
C ASP A 22 2.86 8.27 5.56
N VAL A 23 2.82 7.80 4.31
CA VAL A 23 1.84 6.83 3.82
C VAL A 23 2.53 5.53 3.44
N CYS A 24 1.97 4.40 3.89
CA CYS A 24 2.35 3.06 3.43
C CYS A 24 1.18 2.29 2.82
N VAL A 25 1.49 1.35 1.93
CA VAL A 25 0.53 0.41 1.34
C VAL A 25 0.77 -0.98 1.92
N LEU A 26 -0.20 -1.54 2.62
CA LEU A 26 -0.12 -2.87 3.22
C LEU A 26 -0.79 -3.90 2.31
N VAL A 27 -0.06 -4.95 1.94
CA VAL A 27 -0.51 -6.05 1.08
C VAL A 27 -0.25 -7.41 1.71
N GLU A 28 -0.91 -8.45 1.21
CA GLU A 28 -0.70 -9.81 1.71
C GLU A 28 0.68 -10.34 1.32
N GLY A 29 0.99 -10.37 0.02
CA GLY A 29 2.06 -11.20 -0.51
C GLY A 29 3.13 -10.45 -1.30
N ILE A 30 4.24 -11.14 -1.53
CA ILE A 30 5.36 -10.62 -2.33
C ILE A 30 4.97 -10.38 -3.80
N ASN A 31 3.97 -11.11 -4.31
CA ASN A 31 3.48 -10.95 -5.67
C ASN A 31 2.75 -9.61 -5.85
N ASP A 32 2.01 -9.16 -4.84
CA ASP A 32 1.32 -7.87 -4.84
C ASP A 32 2.34 -6.74 -4.82
N LEU A 33 3.37 -6.85 -3.97
CA LEU A 33 4.50 -5.93 -3.97
C LEU A 33 5.13 -5.81 -5.36
N ARG A 34 5.40 -6.93 -6.04
CA ARG A 34 6.00 -6.90 -7.39
C ARG A 34 5.11 -6.19 -8.41
N LYS A 35 3.81 -6.54 -8.45
CA LYS A 35 2.86 -5.93 -9.39
C LYS A 35 2.68 -4.43 -9.14
N LEU A 36 2.48 -4.04 -7.88
CA LEU A 36 2.30 -2.64 -7.50
C LEU A 36 3.58 -1.82 -7.72
N SER A 37 4.77 -2.39 -7.45
CA SER A 37 6.04 -1.74 -7.75
C SER A 37 6.18 -1.44 -9.26
N ASN A 38 5.72 -2.35 -10.12
CA ASN A 38 5.71 -2.13 -11.58
C ASN A 38 4.75 -1.01 -12.00
N TYR A 39 3.73 -0.71 -11.21
CA TYR A 39 2.84 0.45 -11.40
C TYR A 39 3.41 1.74 -10.81
N GLY A 40 4.59 1.70 -10.19
CA GLY A 40 5.24 2.85 -9.56
C GLY A 40 4.73 3.15 -8.14
N ILE A 41 3.97 2.24 -7.53
CA ILE A 41 3.53 2.36 -6.14
C ILE A 41 4.74 2.20 -5.20
N LYS A 42 4.84 3.07 -4.20
CA LYS A 42 5.94 3.10 -3.23
C LYS A 42 5.46 2.73 -1.82
N ASN A 43 6.41 2.63 -0.89
CA ASN A 43 6.16 2.39 0.54
C ASN A 43 5.27 1.15 0.80
N ILE A 44 5.53 0.05 0.09
CA ILE A 44 4.74 -1.18 0.20
C ILE A 44 5.29 -2.06 1.33
N ILE A 45 4.40 -2.53 2.21
CA ILE A 45 4.67 -3.46 3.30
C ILE A 45 3.93 -4.77 3.00
N VAL A 46 4.65 -5.90 3.05
CA VAL A 46 4.10 -7.24 2.81
C VAL A 46 3.83 -7.93 4.15
N LEU A 47 2.60 -8.36 4.42
CA LEU A 47 2.24 -8.97 5.70
C LEU A 47 2.75 -10.42 5.84
N LYS A 48 2.70 -11.21 4.77
CA LYS A 48 3.01 -12.64 4.80
C LYS A 48 4.46 -12.91 5.22
N GLY A 49 4.62 -13.78 6.22
CA GLY A 49 5.93 -14.13 6.77
C GLY A 49 6.43 -13.18 7.87
N GLN A 50 5.66 -12.15 8.22
CA GLN A 50 5.95 -11.27 9.35
C GLN A 50 4.95 -11.51 10.49
N ARG A 51 5.36 -11.23 11.74
CA ARG A 51 4.41 -11.19 12.86
C ARG A 51 3.60 -9.91 12.78
N PHE A 52 2.30 -10.00 13.04
CA PHE A 52 1.41 -8.84 12.97
C PHE A 52 1.84 -7.68 13.89
N TYR A 53 2.35 -8.02 15.07
CA TYR A 53 2.87 -7.03 16.02
C TYR A 53 4.06 -6.25 15.45
N ASP A 54 5.06 -6.95 14.91
CA ASP A 54 6.26 -6.34 14.31
C ASP A 54 5.89 -5.41 13.14
N VAL A 55 4.88 -5.78 12.34
CA VAL A 55 4.36 -4.93 11.25
C VAL A 55 3.63 -3.71 11.80
N ALA A 56 2.82 -3.87 12.85
CA ALA A 56 2.09 -2.77 13.47
C ALA A 56 3.04 -1.74 14.10
N GLU A 57 4.07 -2.18 14.83
CA GLU A 57 5.10 -1.28 15.38
C GLU A 57 5.79 -0.49 14.27
N LYS A 58 6.27 -1.18 13.22
CA LYS A 58 6.90 -0.53 12.07
C LYS A 58 6.01 0.53 11.43
N ILE A 59 4.71 0.25 11.31
CA ILE A 59 3.73 1.19 10.76
C ILE A 59 3.62 2.42 11.67
N LEU A 60 3.40 2.23 12.96
CA LEU A 60 3.20 3.30 13.93
C LEU A 60 4.43 4.22 14.08
N GLU A 61 5.63 3.67 13.92
CA GLU A 61 6.88 4.44 14.02
C GLU A 61 7.18 5.30 12.80
N ASN A 62 6.72 4.90 11.61
CA ASN A 62 7.18 5.48 10.34
C ASN A 62 6.09 6.14 9.51
N TYR A 63 4.81 5.82 9.76
CA TYR A 63 3.70 6.23 8.90
C TYR A 63 2.52 6.74 9.73
N SER A 64 1.83 7.76 9.21
CA SER A 64 0.62 8.34 9.77
C SER A 64 -0.65 7.72 9.17
N LYS A 65 -0.54 7.12 7.99
CA LYS A 65 -1.66 6.58 7.21
C LYS A 65 -1.28 5.27 6.53
N VAL A 66 -2.21 4.31 6.56
CA VAL A 66 -2.08 3.01 5.92
C VAL A 66 -3.17 2.84 4.87
N ILE A 67 -2.79 2.43 3.67
CA ILE A 67 -3.71 1.96 2.63
C ILE A 67 -3.69 0.43 2.66
N ILE A 68 -4.84 -0.18 2.95
CA ILE A 68 -4.98 -1.63 3.07
C ILE A 68 -5.46 -2.20 1.73
N LEU A 69 -4.64 -3.03 1.09
CA LEU A 69 -4.94 -3.68 -0.20
C LEU A 69 -4.77 -5.19 -0.08
N PHE A 70 -5.82 -5.84 0.42
CA PHE A 70 -5.92 -7.31 0.49
C PHE A 70 -7.01 -7.78 -0.47
N ASP A 71 -6.85 -9.00 -0.97
CA ASP A 71 -7.88 -9.67 -1.75
C ASP A 71 -9.12 -9.95 -0.86
N LEU A 72 -10.29 -9.99 -1.50
CA LEU A 72 -11.59 -10.31 -0.87
C LEU A 72 -11.84 -11.82 -0.81
#